data_AF-A0A8T4I6S0-F1
#
_entry.id   AF-A0A8T4I6S0-F1
#
_cell.length_a   1.000
_cell.length_b   1.000
_cell.length_c   1.000
_cell.angle_alpha   90.00
_cell.angle_beta   90.00
_cell.angle_gamma   90.00
#
_symmetry.space_group_name_H-M   'P 1'
#
loop_
_entity.id
_entity.type
_entity.pdbx_description
1 polymer ?
#
loop_
_entity_poly.entity_id
_entity_poly.type
_entity_poly.pdbx_seq_one_letter_code
_entity_poly.pdbx_strand_id
1 'polypeptide(L)' 'LVSRDELVLFFDGSKSDDATGLVGCRLSDGLVKTFGVWQKPPNWPDDTPWRVPREQVDGVVDRVFAEY' A
#
# COMPACT_ATOMS: atom_id res chain seq x y z
N LEU A 1 15.12 5.07 -1.29
CA LEU A 1 14.66 5.30 -2.66
C LEU A 1 14.92 6.74 -3.03
N VAL A 2 15.34 6.97 -4.26
CA VAL A 2 15.42 8.28 -4.92
C VAL A 2 14.45 8.29 -6.10
N SER A 3 14.06 9.48 -6.59
CA SER A 3 13.16 9.59 -7.74
C SER A 3 13.72 8.81 -8.94
N ARG A 4 12.85 8.13 -9.67
CA ARG A 4 13.16 7.25 -10.83
C ARG A 4 13.91 5.95 -10.52
N ASP A 5 13.97 5.52 -9.26
CA ASP A 5 14.44 4.16 -8.92
C ASP A 5 13.53 3.11 -9.59
N GLU A 6 14.10 2.16 -10.33
CA GLU A 6 13.29 1.07 -10.90
C GLU A 6 12.85 0.08 -9.82
N LEU A 7 11.53 -0.11 -9.69
CA LEU A 7 10.93 -0.96 -8.66
C LEU A 7 10.11 -2.10 -9.28
N VAL A 8 10.11 -3.26 -8.62
CA VAL A 8 9.02 -4.23 -8.72
C VAL A 8 8.05 -3.96 -7.57
N LEU A 9 6.78 -3.72 -7.89
CA LEU A 9 5.73 -3.47 -6.91
C LEU A 9 4.91 -4.73 -6.64
N PHE A 10 4.58 -4.93 -5.37
CA PHE A 10 3.73 -6.00 -4.86
C PHE A 10 2.53 -5.34 -4.20
N PHE A 11 1.34 -5.64 -4.71
CA PHE A 11 0.08 -5.12 -4.21
C PHE A 11 -0.82 -6.28 -3.80
N ASP A 12 -1.13 -6.32 -2.50
CA ASP A 12 -2.11 -7.24 -1.94
C ASP A 12 -3.36 -6.44 -1.58
N GLY A 13 -4.40 -6.59 -2.39
CA GLY A 13 -5.59 -5.74 -2.39
C GLY A 13 -6.78 -6.39 -1.72
N SER A 14 -7.38 -5.70 -0.75
CA SER A 14 -8.63 -6.11 -0.10
C SER A 14 -9.73 -5.05 -0.22
N LYS A 15 -10.97 -5.50 -0.12
CA LYS A 15 -12.15 -4.64 -0.03
C LYS A 15 -12.57 -4.39 1.43
N SER A 16 -12.52 -5.41 2.27
CA SER A 16 -13.22 -5.44 3.56
C SER A 16 -12.66 -6.50 4.50
N ASP A 17 -12.74 -6.22 5.80
CA ASP A 17 -12.38 -7.12 6.90
C ASP A 17 -10.99 -7.78 6.82
N ASP A 18 -10.12 -7.25 5.97
CA ASP A 18 -8.72 -7.64 5.80
C ASP A 18 -7.89 -6.38 5.47
N ALA A 19 -6.57 -6.53 5.40
CA ALA A 19 -5.63 -5.47 5.11
C ALA A 19 -5.41 -5.28 3.60
N THR A 20 -4.95 -4.10 3.21
CA THR A 20 -4.32 -3.86 1.90
C THR A 20 -2.88 -3.45 2.12
N GLY A 21 -1.96 -3.98 1.30
CA GLY A 21 -0.53 -3.70 1.38
C GLY A 21 0.03 -3.30 0.03
N LEU A 22 0.90 -2.27 0.03
CA LEU A 22 1.72 -1.90 -1.12
C LEU A 22 3.19 -1.87 -0.70
N VAL A 23 4.00 -2.71 -1.34
CA VAL A 23 5.44 -2.86 -1.09
C VAL A 23 6.19 -2.79 -2.42
N GLY A 24 7.36 -2.16 -2.44
CA GLY A 24 8.25 -2.19 -3.59
C GLY A 24 9.62 -2.73 -3.25
N CYS A 25 10.25 -3.39 -4.23
CA CYS A 25 11.64 -3.83 -4.17
C CYS A 25 12.42 -3.17 -5.30
N ARG A 26 13.51 -2.45 -4.97
CA ARG A 26 14.35 -1.80 -5.96
C ARG A 26 15.21 -2.82 -6.70
N LEU A 27 15.21 -2.76 -8.02
CA LEU A 27 15.88 -3.76 -8.87
C LEU A 27 17.40 -3.79 -8.68
N SER A 28 18.03 -2.64 -8.46
CA SER A 28 19.50 -2.53 -8.44
C SER A 28 20.17 -3.23 -7.26
N ASP A 29 19.50 -3.30 -6.11
CA ASP A 29 20.12 -3.76 -4.86
C ASP A 29 19.16 -4.53 -3.94
N GLY A 30 17.92 -4.75 -4.36
CA GLY A 30 16.93 -5.49 -3.59
C GLY A 30 16.41 -4.74 -2.36
N LEU A 31 16.61 -3.42 -2.25
CA LEU A 31 16.07 -2.65 -1.14
C LEU A 31 14.54 -2.70 -1.16
N VAL A 32 13.94 -3.20 -0.09
CA VAL A 32 12.48 -3.28 0.09
C VAL A 32 11.97 -2.08 0.86
N LYS A 33 10.88 -1.48 0.37
CA LYS A 33 10.17 -0.39 1.05
C LYS A 33 8.67 -0.66 1.05
N THR A 34 8.06 -0.56 2.22
CA THR A 34 6.60 -0.52 2.37
C THR A 34 6.10 0.89 2.11
N PHE A 35 5.16 1.05 1.18
CA PHE A 35 4.55 2.33 0.83
C PHE A 35 3.24 2.59 1.58
N GLY A 36 2.51 1.52 1.91
CA GLY A 36 1.29 1.62 2.70
C GLY A 36 0.83 0.27 3.20
N VAL A 37 0.23 0.29 4.40
CA VAL A 37 -0.55 -0.81 4.95
C VAL A 37 -1.83 -0.21 5.52
N TRP A 38 -2.97 -0.67 5.01
CA TRP A 38 -4.29 -0.21 5.42
C TRP A 38 -5.03 -1.39 6.03
N GLN A 39 -4.98 -1.47 7.35
CA GLN A 39 -5.57 -2.54 8.14
C GLN A 39 -6.65 -2.01 9.07
N LYS A 40 -7.57 -2.88 9.45
CA LYS A 40 -8.58 -2.57 10.48
C LYS A 40 -7.86 -2.05 11.74
N PRO A 41 -8.17 -0.83 12.20
CA PRO A 41 -7.56 -0.28 13.41
C PRO A 41 -7.88 -1.14 14.64
N PRO A 42 -7.01 -1.13 15.66
CA PRO A 42 -7.35 -1.73 16.94
C PRO A 42 -8.58 -1.03 17.52
N ASN A 43 -9.46 -1.80 18.17
CA ASN A 43 -10.72 -1.33 18.77
C ASN A 43 -11.71 -0.71 17.77
N TRP A 44 -11.68 -1.12 16.50
CA TRP A 44 -12.69 -0.74 15.53
C TRP A 44 -14.08 -1.25 15.96
N PRO A 45 -15.16 -0.44 15.85
CA PRO A 45 -16.48 -0.84 16.33
C PRO A 45 -16.99 -2.13 15.70
N ASP A 46 -17.54 -3.04 16.51
CA ASP A 46 -18.02 -4.36 16.06
C ASP A 46 -19.24 -4.26 15.13
N ASP A 47 -20.03 -3.20 15.27
CA ASP A 47 -21.22 -2.91 14.46
C ASP A 47 -20.89 -2.20 13.13
N THR A 48 -19.64 -1.79 12.94
CA THR A 48 -19.20 -1.02 11.78
C THR A 48 -18.27 -1.88 10.93
N PRO A 49 -18.66 -2.29 9.70
CA PRO A 49 -17.79 -3.08 8.84
C PRO A 49 -16.51 -2.35 8.47
N TRP A 50 -15.36 -3.01 8.55
CA TRP A 50 -14.12 -2.44 8.05
C TRP A 50 -14.14 -2.39 6.52
N ARG A 51 -13.72 -1.26 5.96
CA ARG A 51 -13.54 -1.04 4.53
C ARG A 51 -12.22 -0.33 4.32
N VAL A 52 -11.42 -0.86 3.41
CA VAL A 52 -10.16 -0.24 3.01
C VAL A 52 -10.46 1.13 2.36
N PRO A 53 -9.77 2.22 2.75
CA PRO A 53 -9.99 3.54 2.18
C PRO A 53 -9.39 3.62 0.76
N ARG A 54 -10.16 3.19 -0.23
CA ARG A 54 -9.69 3.01 -1.63
C ARG A 54 -9.09 4.26 -2.25
N GLU A 55 -9.70 5.42 -2.05
CA GLU A 55 -9.17 6.69 -2.58
C GLU A 55 -7.76 7.00 -2.04
N GLN A 56 -7.51 6.65 -0.77
CA GLN A 56 -6.18 6.80 -0.19
C GLN A 56 -5.19 5.79 -0.76
N VAL A 57 -5.61 4.54 -0.97
CA VAL A 57 -4.79 3.50 -1.59
C VAL A 57 -4.41 3.91 -3.01
N ASP A 58 -5.40 4.25 -3.84
CA ASP A 58 -5.20 4.70 -5.22
C ASP A 58 -4.29 5.92 -5.27
N GLY A 59 -4.51 6.93 -4.42
CA GLY A 59 -3.63 8.10 -4.36
C GLY A 59 -2.18 7.77 -4.00
N VAL A 60 -1.93 6.77 -3.16
CA VAL A 60 -0.57 6.30 -2.87
C VAL A 60 0.01 5.53 -4.04
N VAL A 61 -0.77 4.68 -4.70
CA VAL A 61 -0.35 3.96 -5.92
C VAL A 61 0.06 4.96 -6.99
N ASP A 62 -0.82 5.92 -7.34
CA ASP A 62 -0.56 6.95 -8.35
C ASP A 62 0.71 7.74 -8.03
N ARG A 63 0.89 8.13 -6.77
CA ARG A 63 2.10 8.84 -6.33
C ARG A 63 3.36 7.99 -6.49
N VAL A 64 3.30 6.69 -6.22
CA VAL A 64 4.45 5.79 -6.38
C VAL A 64 4.80 5.65 -7.86
N PHE A 65 3.82 5.45 -8.74
CA PHE A 65 4.02 5.38 -10.20
C PHE A 65 4.54 6.70 -10.80
N ALA A 66 4.17 7.85 -10.23
CA ALA A 66 4.63 9.15 -10.71
C ALA A 66 6.06 9.50 -10.26
N GLU A 67 6.49 9.01 -9.10
CA GLU A 67 7.76 9.39 -8.47
C GLU A 67 8.94 8.47 -8.85
N TYR A 68 8.68 7.16 -8.99
CA TYR A 68 9.69 6.11 -9.17
C TYR A 68 9.57 5.42 -10.53
#